data_AF-A0A3C1LV24-F1
#
_entry.id   AF-A0A3C1LV24-F1
#
_cell.length_a   1.000
_cell.length_b   1.000
_cell.length_c   1.000
_cell.angle_alpha   90.00
_cell.angle_beta   90.00
_cell.angle_gamma   90.00
#
_symmetry.space_group_name_H-M   'P 1'
#
loop_
_entity.id
_entity.type
_entity.pdbx_description
1 polymer ?
#
loop_
_entity_poly.entity_id
_entity_poly.type
_entity_poly.pdbx_seq_one_letter_code
_entity_poly.pdbx_strand_id
1 'polypeptide(L)' 'MEGKLIVIDGLDGSGKTTQINRLEKHFEKAAQNYKTITFPDYNEKSSTLVKMYLKGEIGGLNEVNAYA' A
#
# COMPACT_ATOMS: atom_id res chain seq x y z
N MET A 1 -2.59 20.44 -16.77
CA MET A 1 -1.44 20.27 -15.85
C MET A 1 -1.26 18.79 -15.62
N GLU A 2 -0.06 18.27 -15.84
CA GLU A 2 0.27 16.87 -15.53
C GLU A 2 0.79 16.80 -14.08
N GLY A 3 0.25 15.86 -13.30
CA GLY A 3 0.74 15.57 -11.96
C GLY A 3 1.99 14.70 -12.00
N LYS A 4 2.66 14.54 -10.85
CA LYS A 4 3.78 13.59 -10.68
C LYS A 4 3.30 12.35 -9.93
N LEU A 5 3.70 11.17 -10.40
CA LEU A 5 3.59 9.92 -9.66
C LEU A 5 4.91 9.66 -8.93
N ILE A 6 4.86 9.57 -7.61
CA ILE A 6 6.02 9.26 -6.77
C ILE A 6 5.74 7.92 -6.10
N VAL A 7 6.64 6.95 -6.28
CA VAL A 7 6.56 5.61 -5.66
C VAL A 7 7.66 5.50 -4.61
N ILE A 8 7.29 5.08 -3.40
CA ILE A 8 8.22 4.76 -2.32
C ILE A 8 8.14 3.25 -2.09
N ASP A 9 9.24 2.55 -2.37
CA ASP A 9 9.33 1.10 -2.24
C ASP A 9 10.54 0.68 -1.39
N GLY A 10 10.55 -0.57 -0.93
CA GLY A 10 11.61 -1.17 -0.14
C GLY A 10 11.12 -2.36 0.69
N LEU A 11 12.05 -3.05 1.35
CA LEU A 11 11.77 -4.23 2.17
C LEU A 11 10.88 -3.94 3.39
N ASP A 12 10.38 -4.98 4.03
CA ASP A 12 9.66 -4.86 5.30
C ASP A 12 10.57 -4.25 6.37
N GLY A 13 10.04 -3.30 7.13
CA GLY A 13 10.81 -2.54 8.12
C GLY A 13 11.70 -1.42 7.55
N SER A 14 11.73 -1.18 6.23
CA SER A 14 12.58 -0.12 5.64
C SER A 14 12.14 1.33 5.95
N GLY A 15 10.98 1.51 6.60
CA GLY A 15 10.48 2.82 7.00
C GLY A 15 9.65 3.57 5.94
N LYS A 16 9.10 2.88 4.94
CA LYS A 16 8.25 3.46 3.86
C LYS A 16 7.18 4.41 4.39
N THR A 17 6.39 3.96 5.38
CA THR A 17 5.32 4.77 6.00
C THR A 17 5.87 6.05 6.63
N THR A 18 7.03 5.98 7.28
CA THR A 18 7.69 7.16 7.86
C THR A 18 8.05 8.17 6.79
N GLN A 19 8.53 7.72 5.63
CA GLN A 19 8.88 8.61 4.52
C GLN A 19 7.65 9.21 3.83
N ILE A 20 6.58 8.43 3.65
CA ILE A 20 5.29 8.94 3.15
C ILE A 20 4.79 10.07 4.06
N ASN A 21 4.71 9.84 5.37
CA ASN A 21 4.24 10.85 6.33
C ASN A 21 5.10 12.14 6.34
N ARG A 22 6.40 12.02 6.06
CA ARG A 22 7.30 13.19 5.94
C ARG A 22 7.03 13.96 4.64
N LEU A 23 6.76 13.25 3.55
CA LEU A 23 6.44 13.83 2.25
C LEU A 23 5.10 14.56 2.28
N GLU A 24 4.08 13.98 2.92
CA GLU A 24 2.77 14.62 3.11
C GLU A 24 2.92 15.94 3.88
N LYS A 25 3.60 15.92 5.03
CA LYS A 25 3.90 17.14 5.81
C LYS A 25 4.67 18.20 5.01
N HIS A 26 5.53 17.77 4.09
CA HIS A 26 6.25 18.69 3.22
C HIS A 26 5.30 19.35 2.21
N PHE A 27 4.42 18.60 1.56
CA PHE A 27 3.42 19.12 0.62
C PHE A 27 2.38 20.01 1.29
N GLU A 28 1.90 19.64 2.49
CA GLU A 28 1.02 20.48 3.32
C GLU A 28 1.66 21.84 3.62
N LYS A 29 2.92 21.86 4.07
CA LYS A 29 3.67 23.11 4.33
C LYS A 29 3.88 23.96 3.09
N ALA A 30 4.01 23.32 1.92
CA ALA A 30 4.17 23.99 0.64
C ALA A 30 2.82 24.37 -0.02
N ALA A 31 1.68 24.11 0.63
CA ALA A 31 0.33 24.29 0.09
C ALA A 31 0.15 23.63 -1.29
N GLN A 32 0.76 22.46 -1.49
CA GLN A 32 0.64 21.69 -2.73
C GLN A 32 -0.52 20.70 -2.66
N ASN A 33 -1.26 20.56 -3.75
CA ASN A 33 -2.27 19.51 -3.88
C ASN A 33 -1.59 18.16 -4.10
N TYR A 34 -1.96 17.15 -3.30
CA TYR A 34 -1.48 15.79 -3.42
C TYR A 34 -2.57 14.77 -3.07
N LYS A 35 -2.35 13.51 -3.45
CA LYS A 35 -3.15 12.37 -3.01
C LYS A 35 -2.24 11.20 -2.71
N THR A 36 -2.41 10.60 -1.55
CA THR A 36 -1.66 9.42 -1.12
C THR A 36 -2.47 8.17 -1.41
N ILE A 37 -1.78 7.13 -1.90
CA ILE A 37 -2.35 5.80 -2.18
C ILE A 37 -1.35 4.78 -1.64
N THR A 38 -1.85 3.74 -0.96
CA THR A 38 -1.03 2.64 -0.42
C THR A 38 -1.52 1.32 -1.00
N PHE A 39 -0.59 0.42 -1.33
CA PHE A 39 -0.91 -0.92 -1.77
C PHE A 39 -0.24 -1.97 -0.86
N PRO A 40 -0.93 -3.07 -0.53
CA PRO A 40 -2.37 -3.28 -0.74
C PRO A 40 -3.20 -2.31 0.12
N ASP A 41 -4.32 -1.81 -0.40
CA ASP A 41 -5.26 -1.04 0.43
C ASP A 41 -6.10 -2.02 1.27
N TYR A 42 -5.55 -2.41 2.41
CA TYR A 42 -6.23 -3.27 3.36
C TYR A 42 -7.43 -2.61 4.04
N ASN A 43 -7.86 -1.39 3.72
CA ASN A 43 -9.13 -0.86 4.22
C ASN A 43 -10.27 -1.10 3.23
N GLU A 44 -9.95 -1.32 1.95
CA GLU A 44 -10.95 -1.53 0.91
C GLU A 44 -11.52 -2.95 0.90
N LYS A 45 -12.80 -3.08 0.52
CA LYS A 45 -13.46 -4.39 0.40
C LYS A 45 -12.81 -5.28 -0.65
N SER A 46 -12.22 -4.68 -1.69
CA SER A 46 -11.46 -5.40 -2.72
C SER A 46 -10.26 -6.18 -2.14
N SER A 47 -9.73 -5.79 -0.97
CA SER A 47 -8.64 -6.51 -0.30
C SER A 47 -9.08 -7.76 0.47
N THR A 48 -10.38 -8.07 0.52
CA THR A 48 -10.93 -9.18 1.33
C THR A 48 -10.25 -10.51 1.04
N LEU A 49 -10.12 -10.90 -0.23
CA LEU A 49 -9.48 -12.17 -0.60
C LEU A 49 -8.00 -12.22 -0.21
N VAL A 50 -7.27 -11.12 -0.39
CA VAL A 50 -5.85 -11.01 0.00
C VAL A 50 -5.70 -11.15 1.51
N LYS A 51 -6.57 -10.51 2.30
CA LYS A 51 -6.56 -10.65 3.76
C LYS A 51 -6.86 -12.07 4.21
N MET A 52 -7.88 -12.70 3.61
CA MET A 52 -8.26 -14.09 3.93
C MET A 52 -7.08 -15.03 3.65
N TYR A 53 -6.40 -14.87 2.51
CA TYR A 53 -5.19 -15.64 2.18
C TYR A 53 -4.08 -15.44 3.21
N LEU A 54 -3.72 -14.19 3.52
CA LEU A 54 -2.64 -13.88 4.47
C LEU A 54 -2.92 -14.35 5.91
N LYS A 55 -4.21 -14.52 6.26
CA LYS A 55 -4.63 -15.08 7.55
C LYS A 55 -4.77 -16.60 7.54
N GLY A 56 -4.61 -17.25 6.39
CA GLY A 56 -4.79 -18.70 6.23
C GLY A 56 -6.26 -19.16 6.22
N GLU A 57 -7.22 -18.24 6.04
CA GLU A 57 -8.66 -18.54 6.09
C GLU A 57 -9.14 -19.33 4.86
N ILE A 58 -8.38 -19.32 3.75
CA ILE A 58 -8.71 -20.02 2.50
C ILE A 58 -7.68 -21.08 2.10
N GLY A 59 -6.87 -21.54 3.07
CA GLY A 59 -5.82 -22.54 2.86
C GLY A 59 -4.41 -21.93 2.90
N GLY A 60 -3.41 -22.79 3.11
CA GLY A 60 -2.01 -22.40 3.17
C GLY A 60 -1.31 -22.27 1.81
N LEU A 61 -0.02 -21.95 1.84
CA LEU A 61 0.86 -21.81 0.66
C LEU A 61 0.79 -23.00 -0.31
N ASN A 62 0.59 -24.22 0.20
CA ASN A 62 0.56 -25.45 -0.59
C ASN A 62 -0.86 -25.83 -1.07
N GLU A 63 -1.88 -25.13 -0.59
CA GLU A 63 -3.29 -25.48 -0.80
C GLU A 63 -3.99 -24.48 -1.74
N VAL A 64 -3.40 -23.30 -1.94
CA VAL A 64 -3.94 -22.23 -2.79
C VAL A 64 -3.02 -22.02 -4.00
N ASN A 65 -3.56 -22.23 -5.19
CA ASN A 65 -2.85 -21.96 -6.45
C ASN A 65 -2.96 -20.47 -6.81
N ALA A 66 -1.82 -19.81 -7.01
CA ALA A 66 -1.75 -18.39 -7.39
C ALA A 66 -2.31 -18.07 -8.79
N TYR A 67 -2.59 -19.09 -9.60
CA TYR A 67 -3.01 -18.96 -11.01
C TYR A 67 -4.31 -19.72 -11.36
N ALA A 68 -5.02 -20.25 -10.36
CA ALA A 68 -6.28 -20.96 -10.58
C ALA A 68 -7.49 -20.02 -10.67
#